data_AF-A0A6A6J4L9-F1
#
_entry.id   AF-A0A6A6J4L9-F1
#
_cell.length_a   1.000
_cell.length_b   1.000
_cell.length_c   1.000
_cell.angle_alpha   90.00
_cell.angle_beta   90.00
_cell.angle_gamma   90.00
#
_symmetry.space_group_name_H-M   'P 1'
#
loop_
_entity.id
_entity.type
_entity.pdbx_description
1 polymer ?
#
loop_
_entity_poly.entity_id
_entity_poly.type
_entity_poly.pdbx_seq_one_letter_code
_entity_poly.pdbx_strand_id
1 'polypeptide(L)'
;MGGHAFHYLYCPRMSPALYLKVREQTTDALRKLFKHVVVPTELPSKPDYGDVDFLVAGFLQASPTTTTAALDWPTMVSKTKDAFNTVHGRRGHLTPSVMYFAIPAPGPENDFWVQVDVKVCEEATKEAFEWMRFKLNYASAAKMIGSLIKPLGLNINPEGLHIRVEEVEEANVPGSMVLVTKDARDVLKIVGLDRRILHAGFATKEELYEYLASSWLFNPAHFAKRLEDAKYVAHLEERAPPWVPFVTQWIPQHYPGYRFGDQDLPIEAWYKATRAAVKEKVFTLFPSIAPEFYTK
;
A
#
# COMPACT_ATOMS: atom_id res chain seq x y z
N MET A 1 1.95 12.80 5.82
CA MET A 1 2.78 13.89 5.31
C MET A 1 4.15 13.31 4.99
N GLY A 2 4.60 13.44 3.75
CA GLY A 2 5.93 13.05 3.28
C GLY A 2 6.83 14.28 3.12
N GLY A 3 8.10 14.11 2.76
CA GLY A 3 9.05 15.24 2.60
C GLY A 3 9.91 15.61 3.82
N HIS A 4 10.06 14.72 4.81
CA HIS A 4 10.82 14.98 6.04
C HIS A 4 12.17 14.26 6.14
N ALA A 5 12.65 13.60 5.09
CA ALA A 5 13.90 12.83 5.15
C ALA A 5 15.17 13.71 5.29
N PHE A 6 15.05 15.00 4.96
CA PHE A 6 16.15 15.98 4.89
C PHE A 6 15.82 17.26 5.67
N HIS A 7 15.72 17.18 7.00
CA HIS A 7 15.41 18.33 7.87
C HIS A 7 16.40 19.51 7.78
N TYR A 8 17.59 19.29 7.23
CA TYR A 8 18.63 20.30 7.07
C TYR A 8 18.59 21.00 5.70
N LEU A 9 17.68 20.61 4.81
CA LEU A 9 17.47 21.24 3.50
C LEU A 9 16.10 21.91 3.43
N TYR A 10 16.00 22.95 2.62
CA TYR A 10 14.72 23.56 2.31
C TYR A 10 14.00 22.72 1.24
N CYS A 11 13.01 21.93 1.68
CA CYS A 11 12.16 21.08 0.85
C CYS A 11 10.68 21.51 0.97
N PRO A 12 10.24 22.59 0.30
CA PRO A 12 8.86 23.04 0.36
C PRO A 12 7.89 22.07 -0.33
N ARG A 13 6.59 22.23 -0.06
CA ARG A 13 5.53 21.52 -0.78
C ARG A 13 5.53 21.93 -2.25
N MET A 14 5.36 20.97 -3.15
CA MET A 14 5.33 21.16 -4.60
C MET A 14 3.91 21.32 -5.12
N SER A 15 3.75 22.22 -6.10
CA SER A 15 2.53 22.28 -6.92
C SER A 15 2.37 21.00 -7.78
N PRO A 16 1.15 20.68 -8.25
CA PRO A 16 0.95 19.54 -9.15
C PRO A 16 1.80 19.61 -10.42
N ALA A 17 1.99 20.81 -11.01
CA ALA A 17 2.80 21.00 -12.20
C ALA A 17 4.29 20.66 -11.94
N LEU A 18 4.83 21.12 -10.81
CA LEU A 18 6.21 20.81 -10.42
C LEU A 18 6.38 19.32 -10.11
N TYR A 19 5.44 18.73 -9.37
CA TYR A 19 5.43 17.29 -9.08
C TYR A 19 5.48 16.45 -10.35
N LEU A 20 4.64 16.76 -11.35
CA LEU A 20 4.61 16.04 -12.62
C LEU A 20 5.94 16.13 -13.38
N LYS A 21 6.55 17.32 -13.40
CA LYS A 21 7.86 17.55 -14.03
C LYS A 21 8.97 16.76 -13.35
N VAL A 22 9.05 16.82 -12.01
CA VAL A 22 10.03 16.04 -11.23
C VAL A 22 9.82 14.55 -11.44
N ARG A 23 8.56 14.09 -11.41
CA ARG A 23 8.20 12.70 -11.62
C ARG A 23 8.70 12.17 -12.96
N GLU A 24 8.50 12.91 -14.04
CA GLU A 24 8.97 12.53 -15.38
C GLU A 24 10.50 12.43 -15.44
N GLN A 25 11.20 13.49 -15.03
CA GLN A 25 12.67 13.53 -15.04
C GLN A 25 13.29 12.42 -14.18
N THR A 26 12.73 12.19 -12.99
CA THR A 26 13.20 11.17 -12.06
C THR A 26 12.89 9.76 -12.59
N THR A 27 11.75 9.57 -13.26
CA THR A 27 11.43 8.31 -13.94
C THR A 27 12.48 7.96 -14.99
N ASP A 28 12.87 8.93 -15.82
CA ASP A 28 13.85 8.72 -16.89
C ASP A 28 15.25 8.43 -16.35
N ALA A 29 15.65 9.09 -15.25
CA ALA A 29 16.91 8.80 -14.58
C ALA A 29 16.91 7.38 -13.97
N LEU A 30 15.84 6.99 -13.27
CA LEU A 30 15.75 5.66 -12.64
C LEU A 30 15.66 4.52 -13.65
N ARG A 31 15.01 4.72 -14.82
CA ARG A 31 14.93 3.70 -15.88
C ARG A 31 16.28 3.32 -16.49
N LYS A 32 17.29 4.19 -16.36
CA LYS A 32 18.67 3.87 -16.75
C LYS A 32 19.36 2.93 -15.76
N LEU A 33 18.83 2.81 -14.55
CA LEU A 33 19.43 2.05 -13.44
C LEU A 33 18.62 0.81 -13.04
N PHE A 34 17.31 0.80 -13.28
CA PHE A 34 16.41 -0.26 -12.84
C PHE A 34 15.53 -0.76 -13.98
N LYS A 35 15.34 -2.09 -14.05
CA LYS A 35 14.46 -2.75 -15.02
C LYS A 35 12.99 -2.38 -14.84
N HIS A 36 12.55 -2.26 -13.60
CA HIS A 36 11.18 -1.90 -13.25
C HIS A 36 11.20 -0.59 -12.47
N VAL A 37 10.41 0.39 -12.94
CA VAL A 37 10.25 1.70 -12.31
C VAL A 37 8.78 2.09 -12.44
N VAL A 38 8.13 2.36 -11.31
CA VAL A 38 6.76 2.86 -11.27
C VAL A 38 6.62 3.88 -10.16
N VAL A 39 5.76 4.85 -10.38
CA VAL A 39 5.26 5.74 -9.33
C VAL A 39 3.94 5.14 -8.86
N PRO A 40 3.84 4.64 -7.61
CA PRO A 40 2.57 4.18 -7.09
C PRO A 40 1.50 5.24 -7.25
N THR A 41 0.26 4.82 -7.51
CA THR A 41 -0.82 5.77 -7.75
C THR A 41 -1.05 6.61 -6.49
N GLU A 42 -1.07 7.93 -6.62
CA GLU A 42 -1.33 8.83 -5.50
C GLU A 42 -2.80 8.85 -5.11
N LEU A 43 -3.11 9.42 -3.95
CA LEU A 43 -4.50 9.78 -3.67
C LEU A 43 -4.96 10.89 -4.63
N PRO A 44 -6.20 10.79 -5.13
CA PRO A 44 -6.78 11.81 -5.99
C PRO A 44 -6.92 13.15 -5.26
N SER A 45 -6.96 14.22 -6.05
CA SER A 45 -7.24 15.58 -5.59
C SER A 45 -6.28 16.13 -4.51
N LYS A 46 -5.01 15.67 -4.48
CA LYS A 46 -3.98 16.29 -3.65
C LYS A 46 -3.69 17.72 -4.16
N PRO A 47 -3.79 18.76 -3.31
CA PRO A 47 -3.50 20.14 -3.73
C PRO A 47 -1.99 20.38 -3.91
N ASP A 48 -1.16 19.65 -3.16
CA ASP A 48 0.30 19.74 -3.17
C ASP A 48 0.96 18.41 -2.76
N TYR A 49 2.28 18.33 -2.93
CA TYR A 49 3.10 17.13 -2.72
C TYR A 49 4.35 17.45 -1.89
N GLY A 50 4.81 16.52 -1.04
CA GLY A 50 6.01 16.75 -0.21
C GLY A 50 7.25 16.07 -0.76
N ASP A 51 7.01 15.03 -1.54
CA ASP A 51 7.98 14.09 -2.07
C ASP A 51 7.42 13.46 -3.34
N VAL A 52 8.28 12.74 -4.05
CA VAL A 52 7.89 11.83 -5.13
C VAL A 52 8.31 10.41 -4.77
N ASP A 53 7.33 9.54 -4.56
CA ASP A 53 7.53 8.13 -4.24
C ASP A 53 7.71 7.28 -5.51
N PHE A 54 8.78 6.48 -5.53
CA PHE A 54 9.06 5.49 -6.56
C PHE A 54 9.11 4.10 -5.97
N LEU A 55 8.62 3.13 -6.74
CA LEU A 55 8.88 1.71 -6.54
C LEU A 55 9.77 1.22 -7.70
N VAL A 56 10.91 0.62 -7.37
CA VAL A 56 11.90 0.13 -8.34
C VAL A 56 12.29 -1.33 -8.09
N ALA A 57 12.72 -2.05 -9.12
CA ALA A 57 13.29 -3.39 -9.00
C ALA A 57 14.24 -3.74 -10.16
N GLY A 58 15.10 -4.73 -9.94
CA GLY A 58 16.03 -5.24 -10.95
C GLY A 58 17.10 -4.22 -11.32
N PHE A 59 18.00 -3.91 -10.39
CA PHE A 59 19.11 -2.99 -10.61
C PHE A 59 20.04 -3.52 -11.71
N LEU A 60 20.29 -2.73 -12.76
CA LEU A 60 20.90 -3.16 -14.01
C LEU A 60 22.42 -3.37 -13.96
N GLN A 61 23.10 -2.84 -12.94
CA GLN A 61 24.56 -2.95 -12.79
C GLN A 61 25.01 -4.01 -11.78
N ALA A 62 24.09 -4.82 -11.26
CA ALA A 62 24.49 -6.01 -10.52
C ALA A 62 25.10 -7.03 -11.51
N SER A 63 26.39 -7.33 -11.38
CA SER A 63 27.00 -8.48 -12.08
C SER A 63 26.14 -9.74 -11.85
N PRO A 64 25.98 -10.62 -12.84
CA PRO A 64 25.10 -11.79 -12.77
C PRO A 64 25.73 -12.92 -11.95
N THR A 65 26.13 -12.63 -10.72
CA THR A 65 26.65 -13.63 -9.80
C THR A 65 25.71 -13.74 -8.61
N THR A 66 25.02 -14.87 -8.60
CA THR A 66 24.26 -15.49 -7.51
C THR A 66 22.92 -14.85 -7.12
N THR A 67 21.88 -15.64 -7.35
CA THR A 67 20.46 -15.53 -6.96
C THR A 67 20.23 -15.38 -5.44
N THR A 68 21.29 -15.17 -4.65
CA THR A 68 21.31 -15.10 -3.19
C THR A 68 22.21 -13.98 -2.64
N ALA A 69 22.87 -13.19 -3.50
CA ALA A 69 23.69 -12.09 -3.03
C ALA A 69 22.81 -10.92 -2.56
N ALA A 70 23.10 -10.40 -1.36
CA ALA A 70 22.45 -9.20 -0.84
C ALA A 70 22.63 -8.02 -1.82
N LEU A 71 21.60 -7.18 -1.95
CA LEU A 71 21.65 -6.00 -2.82
C LEU A 71 22.83 -5.08 -2.44
N ASP A 72 23.56 -4.61 -3.44
CA ASP A 72 24.65 -3.64 -3.27
C ASP A 72 24.09 -2.21 -3.10
N TRP A 73 23.60 -1.95 -1.89
CA TRP A 73 23.04 -0.65 -1.51
C TRP A 73 23.99 0.53 -1.66
N PRO A 74 25.28 0.44 -1.25
CA PRO A 74 26.24 1.54 -1.49
C PRO A 74 26.34 1.93 -2.97
N THR A 75 26.48 0.95 -3.87
CA THR A 75 26.55 1.22 -5.30
C THR A 75 25.24 1.77 -5.83
N MET A 76 24.09 1.20 -5.44
CA MET A 76 22.78 1.71 -5.84
C MET A 76 22.58 3.17 -5.43
N VAL A 77 22.92 3.53 -4.18
CA VAL A 77 22.82 4.92 -3.70
C VAL A 77 23.76 5.82 -4.49
N SER A 78 25.02 5.42 -4.70
CA SER A 78 26.00 6.21 -5.45
C SER A 78 25.54 6.45 -6.90
N LYS A 79 25.13 5.41 -7.61
CA LYS A 79 24.68 5.52 -9.01
C LYS A 79 23.40 6.34 -9.15
N THR A 80 22.49 6.23 -8.18
CA THR A 80 21.27 7.03 -8.18
C THR A 80 21.57 8.50 -7.92
N LYS A 81 22.52 8.82 -7.03
CA LYS A 81 23.04 10.19 -6.85
C LYS A 81 23.59 10.77 -8.15
N ASP A 82 24.45 10.00 -8.84
CA ASP A 82 25.03 10.40 -10.12
C ASP A 82 23.93 10.66 -11.17
N ALA A 83 22.95 9.77 -11.27
CA ALA A 83 21.84 9.90 -12.22
C ALA A 83 20.92 11.09 -11.93
N PHE A 84 20.77 11.45 -10.66
CA PHE A 84 19.99 12.62 -10.22
C PHE A 84 20.81 13.92 -10.16
N ASN A 85 22.12 13.86 -10.43
CA ASN A 85 23.05 14.99 -10.27
C ASN A 85 22.92 15.65 -8.89
N THR A 86 22.94 14.83 -7.83
CA THR A 86 22.83 15.31 -6.44
C THR A 86 23.91 14.70 -5.54
N VAL A 87 24.35 15.47 -4.55
CA VAL A 87 25.20 14.97 -3.46
C VAL A 87 24.38 14.38 -2.30
N HIS A 88 23.08 14.71 -2.23
CA HIS A 88 22.19 14.34 -1.14
C HIS A 88 21.43 13.05 -1.44
N GLY A 89 21.82 11.99 -0.73
CA GLY A 89 21.12 10.72 -0.81
C GLY A 89 21.68 9.67 0.14
N ARG A 90 20.82 8.77 0.60
CA ARG A 90 21.16 7.71 1.56
C ARG A 90 20.14 6.58 1.55
N ARG A 91 20.53 5.42 2.06
CA ARG A 91 19.58 4.36 2.46
C ARG A 91 18.86 4.77 3.75
N GLY A 92 17.60 4.40 3.87
CA GLY A 92 16.82 4.53 5.11
C GLY A 92 17.38 3.64 6.22
N HIS A 93 17.49 4.18 7.43
CA HIS A 93 17.91 3.41 8.60
C HIS A 93 16.74 2.60 9.18
N LEU A 94 15.60 3.27 9.40
CA LEU A 94 14.35 2.65 9.88
C LEU A 94 13.53 2.00 8.76
N THR A 95 13.86 2.32 7.51
CA THR A 95 13.19 1.88 6.29
C THR A 95 14.25 1.32 5.32
N PRO A 96 14.85 0.17 5.64
CA PRO A 96 16.01 -0.35 4.90
C PRO A 96 15.70 -0.69 3.43
N SER A 97 14.44 -0.83 3.05
CA SER A 97 14.03 -1.02 1.65
C SER A 97 13.86 0.30 0.87
N VAL A 98 14.14 1.46 1.48
CA VAL A 98 13.95 2.78 0.86
C VAL A 98 15.28 3.51 0.79
N MET A 99 15.54 4.18 -0.33
CA MET A 99 16.58 5.19 -0.48
C MET A 99 15.91 6.57 -0.56
N TYR A 100 16.49 7.54 0.13
CA TYR A 100 16.03 8.92 0.14
C TYR A 100 17.02 9.78 -0.62
N PHE A 101 16.53 10.67 -1.48
CA PHE A 101 17.34 11.64 -2.22
C PHE A 101 16.71 13.03 -2.12
N ALA A 102 17.54 14.06 -2.15
CA ALA A 102 17.11 15.42 -2.36
C ALA A 102 17.71 15.89 -3.68
N ILE A 103 16.87 16.23 -4.65
CA ILE A 103 17.30 16.66 -5.99
C ILE A 103 17.02 18.15 -6.16
N PRO A 104 17.82 18.89 -6.94
CA PRO A 104 17.53 20.30 -7.20
C PRO A 104 16.19 20.45 -7.94
N ALA A 105 15.38 21.43 -7.54
CA ALA A 105 14.11 21.70 -8.19
C ALA A 105 14.32 22.09 -9.67
N PRO A 106 13.58 21.51 -10.63
CA PRO A 106 13.80 21.80 -12.04
C PRO A 106 13.20 23.14 -12.45
N GLY A 107 14.01 24.18 -12.62
CA GLY A 107 13.57 25.48 -13.14
C GLY A 107 14.49 26.64 -12.76
N PRO A 108 14.06 27.88 -13.00
CA PRO A 108 14.81 29.07 -12.57
C PRO A 108 14.89 29.19 -11.03
N GLU A 109 14.02 28.49 -10.31
CA GLU A 109 13.98 28.39 -8.85
C GLU A 109 14.91 27.26 -8.33
N ASN A 110 16.20 27.29 -8.70
CA ASN A 110 17.22 26.36 -8.17
C ASN A 110 17.49 26.53 -6.65
N ASP A 111 16.65 27.28 -5.94
CA ASP A 111 16.85 27.68 -4.54
C ASP A 111 16.29 26.68 -3.52
N PHE A 112 15.71 25.57 -3.98
CA PHE A 112 15.19 24.53 -3.08
C PHE A 112 15.35 23.11 -3.62
N TRP A 113 15.14 22.16 -2.72
CA TRP A 113 15.31 20.74 -2.97
C TRP A 113 13.96 20.03 -3.03
N VAL A 114 13.87 19.00 -3.85
CA VAL A 114 12.72 18.10 -3.92
C VAL A 114 13.14 16.76 -3.36
N GLN A 115 12.37 16.26 -2.39
CA GLN A 115 12.58 14.92 -1.86
C GLN A 115 12.06 13.86 -2.84
N VAL A 116 12.87 12.83 -3.07
CA VAL A 116 12.54 11.64 -3.84
C VAL A 116 12.77 10.40 -2.97
N ASP A 117 11.71 9.60 -2.82
CA ASP A 117 11.72 8.37 -2.03
C ASP A 117 11.74 7.19 -3.00
N VAL A 118 12.83 6.43 -3.04
CA VAL A 118 13.00 5.29 -3.94
C VAL A 118 12.91 4.00 -3.13
N LYS A 119 11.73 3.38 -3.13
CA LYS A 119 11.49 2.07 -2.54
C LYS A 119 11.92 0.96 -3.47
N VAL A 120 12.77 0.06 -2.97
CA VAL A 120 13.31 -1.07 -3.73
C VAL A 120 12.52 -2.32 -3.39
N CYS A 121 11.98 -2.98 -4.41
CA CYS A 121 11.49 -4.35 -4.31
C CYS A 121 12.68 -5.29 -4.48
N GLU A 122 13.08 -5.92 -3.38
CA GLU A 122 14.28 -6.78 -3.34
C GLU A 122 14.08 -8.06 -4.17
N GLU A 123 12.88 -8.63 -4.13
CA GLU A 123 12.47 -9.70 -5.02
C GLU A 123 12.15 -9.11 -6.40
N ALA A 124 13.10 -9.21 -7.34
CA ALA A 124 12.97 -8.62 -8.68
C ALA A 124 12.03 -9.41 -9.63
N THR A 125 11.18 -10.29 -9.10
CA THR A 125 10.15 -10.98 -9.89
C THR A 125 9.02 -10.01 -10.23
N LYS A 126 8.40 -10.21 -11.40
CA LYS A 126 7.25 -9.39 -11.82
C LYS A 126 6.09 -9.49 -10.83
N GLU A 127 5.83 -10.67 -10.29
CA GLU A 127 4.76 -10.91 -9.34
C GLU A 127 4.96 -10.13 -8.03
N ALA A 128 6.15 -10.22 -7.41
CA ALA A 128 6.45 -9.46 -6.20
C ALA A 128 6.40 -7.94 -6.42
N PHE A 129 6.88 -7.48 -7.57
CA PHE A 129 6.81 -6.07 -7.95
C PHE A 129 5.36 -5.56 -8.06
N GLU A 130 4.50 -6.28 -8.78
CA GLU A 130 3.09 -5.88 -8.92
C GLU A 130 2.32 -6.03 -7.60
N TRP A 131 2.63 -7.02 -6.77
CA TRP A 131 2.07 -7.15 -5.42
C TRP A 131 2.45 -5.97 -4.53
N MET A 132 3.72 -5.56 -4.58
CA MET A 132 4.20 -4.40 -3.84
C MET A 132 3.55 -3.11 -4.34
N ARG A 133 3.41 -2.95 -5.65
CA ARG A 133 2.70 -1.83 -6.27
C ARG A 133 1.25 -1.74 -5.81
N PHE A 134 0.51 -2.87 -5.81
CA PHE A 134 -0.85 -2.93 -5.30
C PHE A 134 -0.95 -2.43 -3.85
N LYS A 135 -0.02 -2.83 -2.99
CA LYS A 135 0.00 -2.40 -1.59
C LYS A 135 0.33 -0.91 -1.40
N LEU A 136 1.03 -0.29 -2.35
CA LEU A 136 1.43 1.12 -2.27
C LEU A 136 0.42 2.07 -2.92
N ASN A 137 -0.31 1.62 -3.94
CA ASN A 137 -1.33 2.42 -4.63
C ASN A 137 -2.32 3.09 -3.66
N TYR A 138 -2.70 4.32 -4.03
CA TYR A 138 -3.62 5.21 -3.32
C TYR A 138 -3.27 5.41 -1.86
N ALA A 139 -2.02 5.76 -1.55
CA ALA A 139 -1.53 5.87 -0.17
C ALA A 139 -1.84 4.62 0.67
N SER A 140 -1.51 3.45 0.09
CA SER A 140 -1.77 2.15 0.70
C SER A 140 -3.25 1.82 0.95
N ALA A 141 -4.11 1.98 -0.05
CA ALA A 141 -5.52 1.53 0.02
C ALA A 141 -5.68 0.05 0.41
N ALA A 142 -4.71 -0.79 0.05
CA ALA A 142 -4.67 -2.19 0.47
C ALA A 142 -4.68 -2.35 2.01
N LYS A 143 -4.24 -1.35 2.79
CA LYS A 143 -4.38 -1.35 4.26
C LYS A 143 -5.83 -1.20 4.71
N MET A 144 -6.64 -0.42 3.99
CA MET A 144 -8.08 -0.30 4.30
C MET A 144 -8.81 -1.58 3.94
N ILE A 145 -8.54 -2.16 2.76
CA ILE A 145 -9.03 -3.50 2.41
C ILE A 145 -8.59 -4.52 3.46
N GLY A 146 -7.32 -4.49 3.86
CA GLY A 146 -6.78 -5.33 4.92
C GLY A 146 -7.51 -5.17 6.25
N SER A 147 -7.87 -3.94 6.65
CA SER A 147 -8.65 -3.69 7.87
C SER A 147 -10.03 -4.36 7.80
N LEU A 148 -10.74 -4.20 6.68
CA LEU A 148 -12.07 -4.77 6.46
C LEU A 148 -12.06 -6.30 6.57
N ILE A 149 -11.11 -6.95 5.91
CA ILE A 149 -11.11 -8.40 5.77
C ILE A 149 -10.42 -9.13 6.93
N LYS A 150 -9.66 -8.41 7.77
CA LYS A 150 -8.94 -9.00 8.90
C LYS A 150 -9.84 -9.79 9.86
N PRO A 151 -10.93 -9.24 10.41
CA PRO A 151 -11.83 -10.03 11.28
C PRO A 151 -12.55 -11.16 10.52
N LEU A 152 -12.58 -11.11 9.19
CA LEU A 152 -13.26 -12.08 8.33
C LEU A 152 -12.36 -13.26 7.93
N GLY A 153 -11.25 -13.47 8.65
CA GLY A 153 -10.34 -14.58 8.42
C GLY A 153 -9.38 -14.41 7.26
N LEU A 154 -9.25 -13.22 6.66
CA LEU A 154 -8.27 -12.97 5.61
C LEU A 154 -7.14 -12.06 6.09
N ASN A 155 -5.96 -12.18 5.48
CA ASN A 155 -4.79 -11.35 5.80
C ASN A 155 -3.99 -10.98 4.55
N ILE A 156 -3.72 -9.70 4.34
CA ILE A 156 -2.81 -9.21 3.29
C ILE A 156 -1.46 -8.90 3.94
N ASN A 157 -0.39 -9.55 3.46
CA ASN A 157 0.98 -9.36 3.95
C ASN A 157 1.98 -9.27 2.77
N PRO A 158 3.30 -9.19 3.01
CA PRO A 158 4.31 -9.22 1.94
C PRO A 158 4.25 -10.44 1.03
N GLU A 159 3.83 -11.58 1.54
CA GLU A 159 3.84 -12.87 0.84
C GLU A 159 2.59 -13.05 -0.04
N GLY A 160 1.46 -12.44 0.32
CA GLY A 160 0.22 -12.55 -0.45
C GLY A 160 -1.05 -12.29 0.38
N LEU A 161 -2.19 -12.67 -0.18
CA LEU A 161 -3.44 -12.82 0.55
C LEU A 161 -3.50 -14.22 1.15
N HIS A 162 -3.79 -14.31 2.44
CA HIS A 162 -3.93 -15.55 3.18
C HIS A 162 -5.34 -15.68 3.75
N ILE A 163 -5.83 -16.91 3.83
CA ILE A 163 -6.98 -17.28 4.66
C ILE A 163 -6.45 -17.89 5.97
N ARG A 164 -7.16 -17.66 7.08
CA ARG A 164 -6.75 -18.12 8.41
C ARG A 164 -7.70 -19.17 8.98
N VAL A 165 -7.12 -20.23 9.53
CA VAL A 165 -7.82 -21.27 10.29
C VAL A 165 -8.14 -20.71 11.68
N GLU A 166 -9.44 -20.60 12.00
CA GLU A 166 -9.93 -19.91 13.20
C GLU A 166 -9.50 -20.65 14.47
N GLU A 167 -9.51 -21.98 14.43
CA GLU A 167 -9.12 -22.86 15.52
C GLU A 167 -7.62 -22.76 15.86
N VAL A 168 -6.80 -22.31 14.91
CA VAL A 168 -5.33 -22.20 15.06
C VAL A 168 -4.92 -20.75 15.40
N GLU A 169 -5.67 -19.75 14.95
CA GLU A 169 -5.22 -18.35 15.01
C GLU A 169 -5.10 -17.79 16.44
N GLU A 170 -5.86 -18.32 17.41
CA GLU A 170 -5.73 -17.94 18.82
C GLU A 170 -4.38 -18.36 19.42
N ALA A 171 -3.87 -19.54 19.02
CA ALA A 171 -2.62 -20.10 19.54
C ALA A 171 -1.40 -19.71 18.69
N ASN A 172 -1.56 -19.65 17.37
CA ASN A 172 -0.46 -19.42 16.42
C ASN A 172 -0.96 -18.71 15.16
N VAL A 173 -0.99 -17.38 15.18
CA VAL A 173 -1.39 -16.56 14.03
C VAL A 173 -0.57 -16.91 12.78
N PRO A 174 0.78 -16.98 12.78
CA PRO A 174 1.53 -17.41 11.61
C PRO A 174 1.15 -18.81 11.11
N GLY A 175 0.97 -19.77 12.02
CA GLY A 175 0.61 -21.15 11.70
C GLY A 175 -0.79 -21.28 11.08
N SER A 176 -1.71 -20.40 11.44
CA SER A 176 -3.09 -20.39 10.92
C SER A 176 -3.20 -20.00 9.44
N MET A 177 -2.17 -19.36 8.87
CA MET A 177 -2.24 -18.79 7.54
C MET A 177 -2.01 -19.83 6.45
N VAL A 178 -2.90 -19.82 5.46
CA VAL A 178 -2.76 -20.54 4.18
C VAL A 178 -2.75 -19.52 3.05
N LEU A 179 -1.73 -19.56 2.19
CA LEU A 179 -1.58 -18.63 1.07
C LEU A 179 -2.67 -18.92 0.02
N VAL A 180 -3.49 -17.93 -0.27
CA VAL A 180 -4.55 -18.02 -1.30
C VAL A 180 -4.00 -17.57 -2.65
N THR A 181 -3.36 -16.40 -2.70
CA THR A 181 -2.90 -15.78 -3.95
C THR A 181 -1.91 -14.65 -3.66
N LYS A 182 -0.99 -14.40 -4.60
CA LYS A 182 -0.13 -13.20 -4.65
C LYS A 182 -0.53 -12.26 -5.80
N ASP A 183 -1.72 -12.45 -6.38
CA ASP A 183 -2.29 -11.61 -7.44
C ASP A 183 -3.35 -10.66 -6.89
N ALA A 184 -3.12 -9.36 -7.04
CA ALA A 184 -4.06 -8.32 -6.63
C ALA A 184 -5.43 -8.46 -7.30
N ARG A 185 -5.50 -8.96 -8.54
CA ARG A 185 -6.78 -9.16 -9.26
C ARG A 185 -7.66 -10.17 -8.55
N ASP A 186 -7.07 -11.18 -7.93
CA ASP A 186 -7.79 -12.21 -7.20
C ASP A 186 -8.28 -11.70 -5.84
N VAL A 187 -7.47 -10.87 -5.17
CA VAL A 187 -7.91 -10.14 -3.97
C VAL A 187 -9.20 -9.36 -4.27
N LEU A 188 -9.20 -8.60 -5.37
CA LEU A 188 -10.34 -7.77 -5.77
C LEU A 188 -11.59 -8.60 -6.10
N LYS A 189 -11.43 -9.76 -6.76
CA LYS A 189 -12.56 -10.70 -6.97
C LYS A 189 -13.13 -11.21 -5.65
N ILE A 190 -12.29 -11.56 -4.68
CA ILE A 190 -12.72 -12.06 -3.37
C ILE A 190 -13.51 -10.98 -2.63
N VAL A 191 -12.99 -9.74 -2.58
CA VAL A 191 -13.64 -8.63 -1.87
C VAL A 191 -14.78 -7.97 -2.65
N GLY A 192 -15.03 -8.41 -3.89
CA GLY A 192 -16.10 -7.89 -4.76
C GLY A 192 -15.86 -6.48 -5.24
N LEU A 193 -14.60 -6.13 -5.52
CA LEU A 193 -14.21 -4.84 -6.08
C LEU A 193 -13.70 -5.01 -7.52
N ASP A 194 -13.92 -4.00 -8.36
CA ASP A 194 -13.39 -3.98 -9.73
C ASP A 194 -11.90 -3.56 -9.76
N ARG A 195 -11.30 -3.46 -10.96
CA ARG A 195 -9.85 -3.23 -11.14
C ARG A 195 -9.42 -1.76 -11.11
N ARG A 196 -10.31 -0.78 -10.86
CA ARG A 196 -9.98 0.67 -10.86
C ARG A 196 -8.82 1.00 -9.91
N ILE A 197 -8.72 0.30 -8.79
CA ILE A 197 -7.63 0.47 -7.81
C ILE A 197 -6.24 0.02 -8.32
N LEU A 198 -6.17 -0.70 -9.44
CA LEU A 198 -4.92 -1.09 -10.07
C LEU A 198 -4.45 -0.09 -11.14
N HIS A 199 -5.37 0.71 -11.70
CA HIS A 199 -5.17 1.42 -12.97
C HIS A 199 -5.42 2.93 -12.90
N ALA A 200 -5.23 3.58 -11.73
CA ALA A 200 -5.43 5.03 -11.60
C ALA A 200 -6.82 5.52 -12.04
N GLY A 201 -7.88 4.76 -11.70
CA GLY A 201 -9.25 4.97 -12.17
C GLY A 201 -10.17 5.83 -11.29
N PHE A 202 -9.64 6.67 -10.38
CA PHE A 202 -10.46 7.56 -9.54
C PHE A 202 -10.05 9.02 -9.73
N ALA A 203 -11.03 9.89 -9.96
CA ALA A 203 -10.83 11.32 -10.12
C ALA A 203 -10.82 12.07 -8.78
N THR A 204 -11.59 11.58 -7.80
CA THR A 204 -11.78 12.22 -6.50
C THR A 204 -11.60 11.22 -5.35
N LYS A 205 -11.40 11.74 -4.13
CA LYS A 205 -11.31 10.88 -2.93
C LYS A 205 -12.65 10.24 -2.62
N GLU A 206 -13.72 10.95 -2.90
CA GLU A 206 -15.10 10.54 -2.75
C GLU A 206 -15.37 9.28 -3.59
N GLU A 207 -15.00 9.26 -4.87
CA GLU A 207 -15.14 8.06 -5.72
C GLU A 207 -14.35 6.86 -5.17
N LEU A 208 -13.16 7.10 -4.63
CA LEU A 208 -12.34 6.06 -4.01
C LEU A 208 -12.97 5.53 -2.72
N TYR A 209 -13.60 6.39 -1.92
CA TYR A 209 -14.31 6.01 -0.69
C TYR A 209 -15.58 5.22 -0.98
N GLU A 210 -16.38 5.67 -1.95
CA GLU A 210 -17.55 4.95 -2.45
C GLU A 210 -17.17 3.57 -2.99
N TYR A 211 -16.07 3.48 -3.74
CA TYR A 211 -15.54 2.23 -4.22
C TYR A 211 -15.16 1.26 -3.09
N LEU A 212 -14.50 1.73 -2.02
CA LEU A 212 -14.21 0.86 -0.87
C LEU A 212 -15.49 0.42 -0.16
N ALA A 213 -16.46 1.33 -0.02
CA ALA A 213 -17.76 1.04 0.60
C ALA A 213 -18.64 0.11 -0.26
N SER A 214 -18.39 -0.01 -1.56
CA SER A 214 -19.12 -0.92 -2.45
C SER A 214 -18.69 -2.39 -2.32
N SER A 215 -17.66 -2.69 -1.53
CA SER A 215 -17.31 -4.07 -1.22
C SER A 215 -18.45 -4.75 -0.47
N TRP A 216 -18.78 -5.99 -0.82
CA TRP A 216 -19.74 -6.80 -0.05
C TRP A 216 -19.25 -7.13 1.38
N LEU A 217 -17.97 -6.87 1.66
CA LEU A 217 -17.33 -7.01 2.97
C LEU A 217 -17.28 -5.69 3.75
N PHE A 218 -17.80 -4.60 3.18
CA PHE A 218 -17.90 -3.34 3.90
C PHE A 218 -19.02 -3.43 4.94
N ASN A 219 -18.71 -3.01 6.16
CA ASN A 219 -19.71 -2.77 7.20
C ASN A 219 -19.26 -1.56 8.03
N PRO A 220 -20.03 -0.46 8.09
CA PRO A 220 -19.62 0.73 8.83
C PRO A 220 -19.45 0.44 10.34
N ALA A 221 -20.23 -0.47 10.91
CA ALA A 221 -20.13 -0.84 12.33
C ALA A 221 -18.78 -1.52 12.66
N HIS A 222 -18.11 -2.14 11.68
CA HIS A 222 -16.74 -2.60 11.87
C HIS A 222 -15.82 -1.42 12.23
N PHE A 223 -15.91 -0.29 11.54
CA PHE A 223 -15.07 0.85 11.83
C PHE A 223 -15.41 1.50 13.17
N ALA A 224 -16.69 1.58 13.55
CA ALA A 224 -17.07 1.97 14.91
C ALA A 224 -16.39 1.08 15.97
N LYS A 225 -16.47 -0.24 15.80
CA LYS A 225 -15.83 -1.19 16.71
C LYS A 225 -14.31 -1.02 16.77
N ARG A 226 -13.68 -0.73 15.62
CA ARG A 226 -12.23 -0.50 15.55
C ARG A 226 -11.82 0.80 16.25
N LEU A 227 -12.64 1.85 16.17
CA LEU A 227 -12.39 3.13 16.83
C LEU A 227 -12.45 3.06 18.37
N GLU A 228 -13.06 2.01 18.95
CA GLU A 228 -12.98 1.73 20.38
C GLU A 228 -11.56 1.29 20.82
N ASP A 229 -10.75 0.76 19.91
CA ASP A 229 -9.37 0.33 20.19
C ASP A 229 -8.39 1.49 20.02
N ALA A 230 -7.89 2.03 21.14
CA ALA A 230 -6.91 3.12 21.14
C ALA A 230 -5.64 2.81 20.32
N LYS A 231 -5.21 1.54 20.23
CA LYS A 231 -4.07 1.15 19.38
C LYS A 231 -4.41 1.24 17.91
N TYR A 232 -5.64 0.94 17.52
CA TYR A 232 -6.08 1.15 16.14
C TYR A 232 -6.11 2.64 15.79
N VAL A 233 -6.67 3.47 16.67
CA VAL A 233 -6.75 4.93 16.46
C VAL A 233 -5.34 5.51 16.26
N ALA A 234 -4.42 5.22 17.18
CA ALA A 234 -3.03 5.67 17.06
C ALA A 234 -2.37 5.19 15.75
N HIS A 235 -2.56 3.91 15.38
CA HIS A 235 -2.02 3.39 14.13
C HIS A 235 -2.66 4.02 12.88
N LEU A 236 -3.96 4.33 12.90
CA LEU A 236 -4.66 4.97 11.80
C LEU A 236 -4.09 6.38 11.57
N GLU A 237 -3.93 7.15 12.65
CA GLU A 237 -3.39 8.51 12.61
C GLU A 237 -1.91 8.56 12.19
N GLU A 238 -1.09 7.65 12.74
CA GLU A 238 0.36 7.65 12.47
C GLU A 238 0.72 6.99 11.13
N ARG A 239 0.09 5.84 10.80
CA ARG A 239 0.54 4.96 9.70
C ARG A 239 -0.37 4.96 8.48
N ALA A 240 -1.55 5.55 8.60
CA ALA A 240 -2.50 5.73 7.52
C ALA A 240 -3.24 7.10 7.58
N PRO A 241 -2.57 8.24 7.89
CA PRO A 241 -3.23 9.53 8.04
C PRO A 241 -4.15 9.93 6.88
N PRO A 242 -3.85 9.61 5.60
CA PRO A 242 -4.75 9.94 4.50
C PRO A 242 -6.11 9.22 4.51
N TRP A 243 -6.25 8.17 5.34
CA TRP A 243 -7.48 7.40 5.53
C TRP A 243 -8.26 7.80 6.77
N VAL A 244 -7.72 8.67 7.62
CA VAL A 244 -8.45 9.21 8.79
C VAL A 244 -9.79 9.86 8.37
N PRO A 245 -9.85 10.72 7.32
CA PRO A 245 -11.11 11.32 6.90
C PRO A 245 -12.13 10.29 6.41
N PHE A 246 -11.70 9.21 5.75
CA PHE A 246 -12.60 8.13 5.35
C PHE A 246 -13.32 7.54 6.57
N VAL A 247 -12.57 7.15 7.59
CA VAL A 247 -13.08 6.45 8.77
C VAL A 247 -13.87 7.38 9.71
N THR A 248 -13.39 8.60 9.91
CA THR A 248 -13.90 9.51 10.97
C THR A 248 -14.86 10.58 10.46
N GLN A 249 -14.95 10.80 9.14
CA GLN A 249 -15.81 11.83 8.55
C GLN A 249 -16.72 11.25 7.48
N TRP A 250 -16.16 10.65 6.43
CA TRP A 250 -16.93 10.19 5.28
C TRP A 250 -17.91 9.07 5.65
N ILE A 251 -17.45 8.03 6.37
CA ILE A 251 -18.33 6.94 6.83
C ILE A 251 -19.49 7.46 7.68
N PRO A 252 -19.29 8.20 8.79
CA PRO A 252 -20.42 8.65 9.61
C PRO A 252 -21.32 9.67 8.90
N GLN A 253 -20.83 10.41 7.89
CA GLN A 253 -21.67 11.27 7.05
C GLN A 253 -22.62 10.47 6.14
N HIS A 254 -22.17 9.34 5.57
CA HIS A 254 -22.95 8.52 4.65
C HIS A 254 -23.72 7.39 5.35
N TYR A 255 -23.23 6.97 6.52
CA TYR A 255 -23.78 5.93 7.38
C TYR A 255 -23.88 6.47 8.81
N PRO A 256 -24.88 7.34 9.10
CA PRO A 256 -25.04 7.93 10.43
C PRO A 256 -25.04 6.88 11.55
N GLY A 257 -24.24 7.13 12.60
CA GLY A 257 -24.06 6.18 13.70
C GLY A 257 -23.31 4.90 13.31
N TYR A 258 -22.66 4.86 12.15
CA TYR A 258 -21.97 3.70 11.59
C TYR A 258 -22.89 2.48 11.34
N ARG A 259 -24.10 2.71 10.83
CA ARG A 259 -25.11 1.65 10.60
C ARG A 259 -25.59 1.57 9.16
N PHE A 260 -25.99 0.37 8.74
CA PHE A 260 -26.78 0.17 7.52
C PHE A 260 -28.28 0.28 7.85
N GLY A 261 -28.82 1.51 7.83
CA GLY A 261 -30.23 1.74 8.18
C GLY A 261 -30.59 1.16 9.57
N ASP A 262 -31.76 0.52 9.69
CA ASP A 262 -32.30 -0.01 10.95
C ASP A 262 -31.78 -1.42 11.32
N GLN A 263 -30.69 -1.91 10.72
CA GLN A 263 -30.16 -3.23 11.06
C GLN A 263 -29.39 -3.22 12.39
N ASP A 264 -29.99 -3.81 13.42
CA ASP A 264 -29.42 -4.00 14.77
C ASP A 264 -28.69 -5.36 14.94
N LEU A 265 -28.15 -5.95 13.87
CA LEU A 265 -27.34 -7.16 14.01
C LEU A 265 -26.04 -6.85 14.76
N PRO A 266 -25.72 -7.57 15.85
CA PRO A 266 -24.44 -7.41 16.54
C PRO A 266 -23.27 -7.66 15.59
N ILE A 267 -22.24 -6.80 15.65
CA ILE A 267 -21.09 -6.87 14.74
C ILE A 267 -20.38 -8.23 14.79
N GLU A 268 -20.33 -8.88 15.96
CA GLU A 268 -19.73 -10.22 16.12
C GLU A 268 -20.51 -11.31 15.36
N ALA A 269 -21.84 -11.21 15.34
CA ALA A 269 -22.67 -12.12 14.56
C ALA A 269 -22.43 -11.91 13.06
N TRP A 270 -22.26 -10.66 12.63
CA TRP A 270 -21.88 -10.33 11.26
C TRP A 270 -20.48 -10.86 10.89
N TYR A 271 -19.48 -10.74 11.78
CA TYR A 271 -18.15 -11.30 11.53
C TYR A 271 -18.21 -12.81 11.34
N LYS A 272 -18.90 -13.53 12.22
CA LYS A 272 -19.03 -14.99 12.13
C LYS A 272 -19.71 -15.44 10.84
N ALA A 273 -20.85 -14.83 10.50
CA ALA A 273 -21.58 -15.17 9.28
C ALA A 273 -20.78 -14.83 8.02
N THR A 274 -20.18 -13.63 7.98
CA THR A 274 -19.40 -13.16 6.83
C THR A 274 -18.10 -13.94 6.67
N ARG A 275 -17.42 -14.32 7.75
CA ARG A 275 -16.22 -15.18 7.71
C ARG A 275 -16.54 -16.54 7.07
N ALA A 276 -17.68 -17.15 7.40
CA ALA A 276 -18.10 -18.39 6.77
C ALA A 276 -18.34 -18.22 5.25
N ALA A 277 -19.03 -17.15 4.85
CA ALA A 277 -19.27 -16.83 3.44
C ALA A 277 -17.97 -16.52 2.68
N VAL A 278 -17.01 -15.83 3.32
CA VAL A 278 -15.68 -15.56 2.76
C VAL A 278 -14.93 -16.86 2.53
N LYS A 279 -14.93 -17.78 3.51
CA LYS A 279 -14.29 -19.10 3.38
C LYS A 279 -14.87 -19.88 2.20
N GLU A 280 -16.20 -19.94 2.10
CA GLU A 280 -16.88 -20.58 0.97
C GLU A 280 -16.46 -19.96 -0.36
N LYS A 281 -16.50 -18.62 -0.47
CA LYS A 281 -16.09 -17.90 -1.68
C LYS A 281 -14.63 -18.19 -2.07
N VAL A 282 -13.72 -18.23 -1.10
CA VAL A 282 -12.31 -18.58 -1.33
C VAL A 282 -12.19 -20.01 -1.85
N PHE A 283 -12.87 -20.98 -1.25
CA PHE A 283 -12.81 -22.37 -1.71
C PHE A 283 -13.49 -22.59 -3.06
N THR A 284 -14.53 -21.82 -3.39
CA THR A 284 -15.13 -21.85 -4.73
C THR A 284 -14.16 -21.32 -5.79
N LEU A 285 -13.48 -20.20 -5.51
CA LEU A 285 -12.56 -19.58 -6.46
C LEU A 285 -11.21 -20.30 -6.54
N PHE A 286 -10.75 -20.89 -5.43
CA PHE A 286 -9.47 -21.57 -5.28
C PHE A 286 -9.65 -22.92 -4.58
N PRO A 287 -10.23 -23.94 -5.25
CA PRO A 287 -10.54 -25.23 -4.62
C PRO A 287 -9.32 -25.95 -4.04
N SER A 288 -8.14 -25.73 -4.60
CA SER A 288 -6.88 -26.32 -4.13
C SER A 288 -6.45 -25.85 -2.75
N ILE A 289 -7.02 -24.75 -2.23
CA ILE A 289 -6.72 -24.22 -0.89
C ILE A 289 -7.40 -25.02 0.21
N ALA A 290 -8.56 -25.63 -0.08
CA ALA A 290 -9.34 -26.33 0.94
C ALA A 290 -8.60 -27.51 1.60
N PRO A 291 -7.91 -28.40 0.87
CA PRO A 291 -7.11 -29.46 1.49
C PRO A 291 -6.05 -28.92 2.44
N GLU A 292 -5.28 -27.91 2.04
CA GLU A 292 -4.25 -27.31 2.91
C GLU A 292 -4.87 -26.67 4.16
N PHE A 293 -5.98 -25.95 4.00
CA PHE A 293 -6.72 -25.33 5.11
C PHE A 293 -7.15 -26.33 6.18
N TYR A 294 -7.68 -27.50 5.79
CA TYR A 294 -8.13 -28.52 6.75
C TYR A 294 -7.01 -29.40 7.31
N THR A 295 -5.77 -29.24 6.85
CA THR A 295 -4.60 -29.96 7.39
C THR A 295 -3.80 -29.18 8.42
N LYS A 296 -4.11 -27.90 8.60
CA LYS A 296 -3.55 -27.01 9.63
C LYS A 296 -4.24 -27.23 10.97
#